data_AF-A0AAP8QFC3-F1
#
_entry.id   AF-A0AAP8QFC3-F1
#
_cell.length_a   1.000
_cell.length_b   1.000
_cell.length_c   1.000
_cell.angle_alpha   90.00
_cell.angle_beta   90.00
_cell.angle_gamma   90.00
#
_symmetry.space_group_name_H-M   'P 1'
#
loop_
_entity.id
_entity.type
_entity.pdbx_description
1 polymer ?
#
loop_
_entity_poly.entity_id
_entity_poly.type
_entity_poly.pdbx_seq_one_letter_code
_entity_poly.pdbx_strand_id
1 'polypeptide(L)'
;MAVIDDGKGNLGNTNATLRKEIKNDIINQIQDISEVKRTDDSIKTSPNFHLDSKYLKDEHQYKVEIQYKNPQPGQGKATISLVLVNEKATSVKDLREALELSLKDGHKYKVT
;
A
#
# COMPACT_ATOMS: atom_id res chain seq x y z
N MET A 1 -4.48 -10.01 14.95
CA MET A 1 -4.14 -9.62 13.57
C MET A 1 -2.65 -9.36 13.54
N ALA A 2 -2.01 -9.78 12.46
CA ALA A 2 -0.57 -9.74 12.35
C ALA A 2 -0.17 -9.21 10.97
N VAL A 3 0.89 -8.41 10.96
CA VAL A 3 1.62 -8.01 9.76
C VAL A 3 2.69 -9.08 9.50
N ILE A 4 2.67 -9.67 8.32
CA ILE A 4 3.55 -10.77 7.91
C ILE A 4 4.33 -10.31 6.66
N ASP A 5 5.65 -10.46 6.67
CA ASP A 5 6.46 -10.30 5.45
C ASP A 5 6.17 -11.46 4.49
N ASP A 6 5.65 -11.14 3.30
CA ASP A 6 5.29 -12.11 2.24
C ASP A 6 6.33 -12.11 1.11
N GLY A 7 7.52 -11.56 1.37
CA GLY A 7 8.70 -11.62 0.50
C GLY A 7 8.86 -10.41 -0.42
N LYS A 8 9.75 -10.54 -1.41
CA LYS A 8 10.11 -9.43 -2.31
C LYS A 8 8.91 -8.98 -3.15
N GLY A 9 8.51 -7.71 -3.02
CA GLY A 9 7.50 -7.08 -3.88
C GLY A 9 8.03 -6.67 -5.25
N ASN A 10 9.35 -6.80 -5.49
CA ASN A 10 10.06 -6.18 -6.62
C ASN A 10 9.81 -4.67 -6.71
N LEU A 11 9.70 -4.03 -5.54
CA LEU A 11 9.61 -2.58 -5.37
C LEU A 11 11.00 -2.08 -4.96
N GLY A 12 11.40 -0.90 -5.44
CA GLY A 12 12.64 -0.27 -4.99
C GLY A 12 12.49 0.26 -3.56
N ASN A 13 13.61 0.44 -2.86
CA ASN A 13 13.60 1.11 -1.56
C ASN A 13 13.40 2.61 -1.76
N THR A 14 12.49 3.21 -0.99
CA THR A 14 12.32 4.66 -0.99
C THR A 14 13.31 5.33 -0.05
N ASN A 15 13.66 6.60 -0.27
CA ASN A 15 14.47 7.37 0.68
C ASN A 15 13.62 7.89 1.86
N ALA A 16 14.26 8.33 2.94
CA ALA A 16 13.56 8.76 4.15
C ALA A 16 12.60 9.93 3.95
N THR A 17 12.94 10.87 3.05
CA THR A 17 12.10 12.03 2.73
C THR A 17 10.81 11.59 2.04
N LEU A 18 10.92 10.74 1.03
CA LEU A 18 9.79 10.20 0.28
C LEU A 18 8.87 9.37 1.18
N ARG A 19 9.43 8.55 2.08
CA ARG A 19 8.63 7.80 3.07
C ARG A 19 7.82 8.72 3.96
N LYS A 20 8.41 9.83 4.41
CA LYS A 20 7.73 10.80 5.27
C LYS A 20 6.58 11.50 4.54
N GLU A 21 6.78 11.86 3.27
CA GLU A 21 5.75 12.43 2.41
C GLU A 21 4.57 11.46 2.24
N ILE A 22 4.84 10.23 1.77
CA ILE A 22 3.80 9.21 1.57
C ILE A 22 3.08 8.88 2.90
N LYS A 23 3.81 8.83 4.01
CA LYS A 23 3.21 8.59 5.33
C LYS A 23 2.19 9.66 5.69
N ASN A 24 2.56 10.93 5.54
CA ASN A 24 1.68 12.05 5.92
C ASN A 24 0.51 12.21 4.96
N ASP A 25 0.77 12.07 3.66
CA ASP A 25 -0.19 12.43 2.62
C ASP A 25 -1.15 11.29 2.26
N ILE A 26 -0.74 10.03 2.46
CA ILE A 26 -1.55 8.85 2.14
C ILE A 26 -1.83 8.02 3.39
N ILE A 27 -0.79 7.47 4.05
CA ILE A 27 -0.97 6.43 5.08
C ILE A 27 -1.76 6.94 6.29
N ASN A 28 -1.40 8.11 6.82
CA ASN A 28 -2.07 8.72 7.97
C ASN A 28 -3.50 9.17 7.64
N GLN A 29 -3.86 9.28 6.36
CA GLN A 29 -5.20 9.67 5.91
C GLN A 29 -6.18 8.48 5.88
N ILE A 30 -5.70 7.24 5.92
CA ILE A 30 -6.54 6.02 5.95
C ILE A 30 -7.12 5.87 7.35
N GLN A 31 -8.38 6.22 7.57
CA GLN A 31 -8.99 6.19 8.91
C GLN A 31 -9.53 4.81 9.27
N ASP A 32 -10.01 4.06 8.28
CA ASP A 32 -10.62 2.75 8.48
C ASP A 32 -10.13 1.74 7.43
N ILE A 33 -9.97 0.48 7.82
CA ILE A 33 -9.54 -0.58 6.89
C ILE A 33 -10.56 -0.87 5.80
N SER A 34 -11.85 -0.58 6.05
CA SER A 34 -12.92 -0.74 5.07
C SER A 34 -12.74 0.16 3.85
N GLU A 35 -11.96 1.26 3.95
CA GLU A 35 -11.66 2.13 2.81
C GLU A 35 -10.92 1.36 1.71
N VAL A 36 -9.95 0.51 2.09
CA VAL A 36 -9.20 -0.32 1.13
C VAL A 36 -9.90 -1.62 0.78
N LYS A 37 -11.05 -1.92 1.38
CA LYS A 37 -11.84 -3.12 1.06
C LYS A 37 -12.97 -2.86 0.06
N ARG A 38 -12.94 -1.74 -0.65
CA ARG A 38 -14.00 -1.35 -1.59
C ARG A 38 -13.66 -1.58 -3.06
N THR A 39 -12.45 -2.06 -3.37
CA THR A 39 -11.92 -2.17 -4.75
C THR A 39 -12.14 -0.89 -5.54
N ASP A 40 -11.20 0.03 -5.42
CA ASP A 40 -11.32 1.35 -6.01
C ASP A 40 -9.93 1.89 -6.34
N ASP A 41 -9.85 2.63 -7.43
CA ASP A 41 -8.62 3.32 -7.84
C ASP A 41 -8.64 4.71 -7.19
N SER A 42 -7.47 5.19 -6.75
CA SER A 42 -7.32 6.51 -6.16
C SER A 42 -8.19 6.78 -4.92
N ILE A 43 -8.38 5.77 -4.06
CA ILE A 43 -9.09 5.84 -2.77
C ILE A 43 -8.59 7.03 -1.93
N LYS A 44 -7.27 7.25 -1.94
CA LYS A 44 -6.61 8.43 -1.39
C LYS A 44 -5.66 8.97 -2.43
N THR A 45 -5.54 10.30 -2.45
CA THR A 45 -4.63 10.94 -3.38
C THR A 45 -3.89 12.10 -2.73
N SER A 46 -2.66 12.31 -3.17
CA SER A 46 -1.82 13.48 -2.88
C SER A 46 -1.40 14.13 -4.22
N PRO A 47 -0.59 15.20 -4.23
CA PRO A 47 -0.07 15.76 -5.48
C PRO A 47 0.74 14.73 -6.30
N ASN A 48 1.47 13.84 -5.63
CA ASN A 48 2.44 12.94 -6.26
C ASN A 48 2.01 11.46 -6.23
N PHE A 49 1.12 11.07 -5.32
CA PHE A 49 0.77 9.68 -5.07
C PHE A 49 -0.73 9.43 -5.06
N HIS A 50 -1.10 8.18 -5.27
CA HIS A 50 -2.44 7.69 -5.00
C HIS A 50 -2.40 6.30 -4.37
N LEU A 51 -3.50 5.92 -3.72
CA LEU A 51 -3.73 4.62 -3.12
C LEU A 51 -4.81 3.90 -3.92
N ASP A 52 -4.48 2.74 -4.45
CA ASP A 52 -5.41 1.86 -5.17
C ASP A 52 -5.68 0.61 -4.34
N SER A 53 -6.84 0.01 -4.53
CA SER A 53 -7.14 -1.32 -4.02
C SER A 53 -7.84 -2.18 -5.05
N LYS A 54 -7.43 -3.45 -5.13
CA LYS A 54 -8.04 -4.44 -5.99
C LYS A 54 -8.30 -5.74 -5.24
N TYR A 55 -9.53 -6.23 -5.27
CA TYR A 55 -9.83 -7.55 -4.71
C TYR A 55 -9.28 -8.69 -5.59
N LEU A 56 -8.49 -9.57 -4.98
CA LEU A 56 -7.95 -10.81 -5.54
C LEU A 56 -8.87 -11.96 -5.12
N LYS A 57 -9.80 -12.34 -6.00
CA LYS A 57 -10.84 -13.33 -5.68
C LYS A 57 -10.27 -14.68 -5.25
N ASP A 58 -9.25 -15.18 -5.94
CA ASP A 58 -8.67 -16.51 -5.68
C ASP A 58 -7.92 -16.57 -4.33
N GLU A 59 -7.49 -15.42 -3.81
CA GLU A 59 -6.71 -15.32 -2.57
C GLU A 59 -7.51 -14.78 -1.39
N HIS A 60 -8.78 -14.40 -1.59
CA HIS A 60 -9.64 -13.74 -0.60
C HIS A 60 -8.97 -12.54 0.08
N GLN A 61 -8.26 -11.73 -0.71
CA GLN A 61 -7.41 -10.63 -0.24
C GLN A 61 -7.60 -9.39 -1.11
N TYR A 62 -7.40 -8.22 -0.52
CA TYR A 62 -7.32 -6.94 -1.21
C TYR A 62 -5.86 -6.59 -1.43
N LYS A 63 -5.47 -6.43 -2.69
CA LYS A 63 -4.17 -5.90 -3.10
C LYS A 63 -4.22 -4.38 -2.99
N VAL A 64 -3.49 -3.84 -2.03
CA VAL A 64 -3.43 -2.39 -1.74
C VAL A 64 -2.09 -1.86 -2.21
N GLU A 65 -2.13 -0.85 -3.08
CA GLU A 65 -0.95 -0.32 -3.75
C GLU A 65 -0.86 1.20 -3.58
N ILE A 66 0.30 1.70 -3.16
CA ILE A 66 0.62 3.12 -3.29
C ILE A 66 1.42 3.31 -4.56
N GLN A 67 0.97 4.19 -5.44
CA GLN A 67 1.61 4.43 -6.73
C GLN A 67 1.90 5.92 -6.97
N TYR A 68 2.85 6.22 -7.86
CA TYR A 68 3.02 7.55 -8.41
C TYR A 68 1.84 7.91 -9.31
N LYS A 69 1.29 9.12 -9.16
CA LYS A 69 0.28 9.67 -10.08
C LYS A 69 0.81 9.90 -11.48
N ASN A 70 2.03 10.42 -11.56
CA ASN A 70 2.71 10.76 -12.80
C ASN A 70 4.00 9.94 -12.90
N PRO A 71 3.93 8.64 -13.23
CA PRO A 71 5.12 7.83 -13.41
C PRO A 71 5.97 8.40 -14.54
N GLN A 72 7.28 8.55 -14.31
CA GLN A 72 8.18 9.04 -15.35
C GLN A 72 8.23 8.06 -16.53
N PRO A 73 8.23 8.55 -17.79
CA PRO A 73 8.39 7.70 -18.96
C PRO A 73 9.63 6.81 -18.83
N GLY A 74 9.47 5.49 -18.96
CA GLY A 74 10.55 4.51 -18.85
C GLY A 74 10.77 3.93 -17.45
N GLN A 75 10.13 4.46 -16.40
CA GLN A 75 10.07 3.82 -15.08
C GLN A 75 8.86 2.88 -15.00
N GLY A 76 9.03 1.67 -15.53
CA GLY A 76 7.96 0.68 -15.74
C GLY A 76 7.21 0.16 -14.49
N LYS A 77 7.32 0.79 -13.31
CA LYS A 77 6.49 0.43 -12.15
C LYS A 77 6.11 1.69 -11.35
N ALA A 78 4.84 2.08 -11.47
CA ALA A 78 4.25 3.16 -10.70
C ALA A 78 4.13 2.81 -9.20
N THR A 79 4.04 1.51 -8.86
CA THR A 79 3.88 1.03 -7.48
C THR A 79 5.15 1.20 -6.64
N ILE A 80 4.98 1.77 -5.45
CA ILE A 80 6.05 2.09 -4.47
C ILE A 80 5.85 1.30 -3.18
N SER A 81 4.61 0.94 -2.85
CA SER A 81 4.26 0.12 -1.69
C SER A 81 3.18 -0.88 -2.08
N LEU A 82 3.27 -2.09 -1.55
CA LEU A 82 2.32 -3.18 -1.83
C LEU A 82 2.02 -3.96 -0.55
N VAL A 83 0.73 -4.05 -0.23
CA VAL A 83 0.22 -4.83 0.90
C VAL A 83 -0.95 -5.70 0.45
N LEU A 84 -1.02 -6.92 0.98
CA LEU A 84 -2.16 -7.82 0.83
C LEU A 84 -2.99 -7.79 2.12
N VAL A 85 -4.24 -7.35 2.05
CA VAL A 85 -5.13 -7.26 3.20
C VAL A 85 -6.14 -8.40 3.13
N ASN A 86 -6.13 -9.31 4.10
CA ASN A 86 -7.14 -10.37 4.19
C ASN A 86 -8.55 -9.75 4.29
N GLU A 87 -9.54 -10.38 3.63
CA GLU A 87 -10.94 -9.93 3.72
C GLU A 87 -11.46 -9.84 5.15
N LYS A 88 -10.87 -10.60 6.09
CA LYS A 88 -11.22 -10.63 7.52
C LYS A 88 -10.43 -9.64 8.38
N ALA A 89 -9.40 -8.99 7.84
CA ALA A 89 -8.58 -8.02 8.57
C ALA A 89 -9.43 -6.83 9.07
N THR A 90 -9.25 -6.37 10.31
CA THR A 90 -10.02 -5.27 10.92
C THR A 90 -9.12 -4.14 11.43
N SER A 91 -7.81 -4.36 11.56
CA SER A 91 -6.87 -3.39 12.12
C SER A 91 -6.33 -2.43 11.06
N VAL A 92 -6.81 -1.18 11.06
CA VAL A 92 -6.22 -0.11 10.25
C VAL A 92 -4.77 0.18 10.66
N LYS A 93 -4.42 -0.04 11.93
CA LYS A 93 -3.05 0.15 12.44
C LYS A 93 -2.08 -0.81 11.75
N ASP A 94 -2.48 -2.08 11.60
CA ASP A 94 -1.65 -3.11 10.96
C ASP A 94 -1.48 -2.83 9.47
N LEU A 95 -2.52 -2.32 8.80
CA LEU A 95 -2.43 -1.83 7.42
C LEU A 95 -1.41 -0.69 7.29
N ARG A 96 -1.51 0.33 8.15
CA ARG A 96 -0.56 1.47 8.14
C ARG A 96 0.87 0.99 8.37
N GLU A 97 1.07 0.09 9.33
CA GLU A 97 2.37 -0.51 9.62
C GLU A 97 2.92 -1.31 8.43
N ALA A 98 2.10 -2.16 7.81
CA ALA A 98 2.48 -2.94 6.63
C ALA A 98 2.89 -2.05 5.45
N LEU A 99 2.18 -0.95 5.21
CA LEU A 99 2.52 0.03 4.17
C LEU A 99 3.85 0.72 4.48
N GLU A 100 4.07 1.13 5.72
CA GLU A 100 5.33 1.76 6.16
C GLU A 100 6.53 0.81 6.02
N LEU A 101 6.35 -0.47 6.38
CA LEU A 101 7.37 -1.49 6.20
C LEU A 101 7.67 -1.73 4.72
N SER A 102 6.63 -1.92 3.89
CA SER A 102 6.77 -2.11 2.45
C SER A 102 7.52 -0.94 1.78
N LEU A 103 7.26 0.31 2.20
CA LEU A 103 8.00 1.47 1.69
C LEU A 103 9.48 1.45 2.08
N LYS A 104 9.81 0.89 3.24
CA LYS A 104 11.18 0.88 3.79
C LYS A 104 12.08 -0.10 3.06
N ASP A 105 11.61 -1.30 2.77
CA ASP A 105 12.42 -2.41 2.25
C ASP A 105 11.95 -2.94 0.88
N GLY A 106 10.86 -2.41 0.32
CA GLY A 106 10.31 -2.84 -0.96
C GLY A 106 9.68 -4.24 -0.93
N HIS A 107 9.52 -4.82 0.25
CA HIS A 107 8.84 -6.10 0.43
C HIS A 107 7.32 -5.93 0.33
N LYS A 108 6.66 -7.04 0.05
CA LYS A 108 5.22 -7.16 0.11
C LYS A 108 4.86 -7.68 1.49
N TYR A 109 3.92 -7.00 2.14
CA TYR A 109 3.44 -7.41 3.45
C TYR A 109 1.99 -7.89 3.38
N LYS A 110 1.60 -8.74 4.32
CA LYS A 110 0.24 -9.25 4.46
C LYS A 110 -0.34 -8.89 5.82
N VAL A 111 -1.59 -8.43 5.82
CA VAL A 111 -2.38 -8.14 7.02
C VAL A 111 -3.45 -9.22 7.15
N THR A 112 -3.48 -9.90 8.29
CA THR A 112 -4.38 -11.04 8.57
C THR A 112 -5.49 -10.72 9.54
#